data_AF-I0JSK3-F1
#
_entry.id   AF-I0JSK3-F1
#
_cell.length_a   1.000
_cell.length_b   1.000
_cell.length_c   1.000
_cell.angle_alpha   90.00
_cell.angle_beta   90.00
_cell.angle_gamma   90.00
#
_symmetry.space_group_name_H-M   'P 1'
#
loop_
_entity.id
_entity.type
_entity.pdbx_description
1 polymer ?
#
loop_
_entity_poly.entity_id
_entity_poly.type
_entity_poly.pdbx_seq_one_letter_code
_entity_poly.pdbx_strand_id
1 'polypeptide(L)'
;MEVFVARQPILNLNEEVYAYELLYRDSHVNQFTAIDASRATTEVLVNSFLTIGLDRLSQNKPCFINFTEKLLLDQIPKHFNPGQLIVEILEDVCFSEDLIGECRDLKEKGYTIALDDVISLEQLSNPHLLHYIDIIKVDIRVVPAKLRADIIHLAKAYDLTLLAEKVETREEHQACVLEGFKLFQGYYYSKPVVVSGIDIPFFTATYFQIIEELSVSGREVDVEKVVDILEQDLALTYKLLRLINSSNHQHSHVPIQSIKQAVMLLGADALKKWMYVLSIEQTERAASTASQFLVKTSLLRAKMCEQVAIKLRCGTLSDGCFLTGFMSLVDVGTKQTTSEAIQSLPLDVEIKDALNGERNLYRRILDIAIAMETAEFEILDRSLEELGIDFSEIFEIYGQAIAWADRLYQEHFSDNESDKVIK
;
A
#
# COMPACT_ATOMS: atom_id res chain seq x y z
N MET A 1 -9.47 0.41 10.84
CA MET A 1 -10.33 1.63 10.78
C MET A 1 -10.78 1.81 9.34
N GLU A 2 -11.98 2.34 9.06
CA GLU A 2 -12.35 2.62 7.67
C GLU A 2 -11.54 3.79 7.11
N VAL A 3 -10.97 3.61 5.93
CA VAL A 3 -10.27 4.63 5.15
C VAL A 3 -11.01 4.86 3.84
N PHE A 4 -10.92 6.07 3.30
CA PHE A 4 -11.69 6.48 2.12
C PHE A 4 -10.78 7.05 1.05
N VAL A 5 -10.95 6.56 -0.17
CA VAL A 5 -10.38 7.16 -1.38
C VAL A 5 -11.50 7.31 -2.37
N ALA A 6 -11.74 8.51 -2.87
CA ALA A 6 -12.62 8.70 -4.00
C ALA A 6 -11.87 8.42 -5.29
N ARG A 7 -12.53 7.77 -6.24
CA ARG A 7 -12.02 7.60 -7.60
C ARG A 7 -12.94 8.26 -8.61
N GLN A 8 -12.37 8.86 -9.64
CA GLN A 8 -13.14 9.37 -10.77
C GLN A 8 -12.56 8.82 -12.09
N PRO A 9 -13.40 8.27 -12.99
CA PRO A 9 -12.89 7.75 -14.26
C PRO A 9 -12.46 8.87 -15.19
N ILE A 10 -11.37 8.61 -15.91
CA ILE A 10 -10.90 9.38 -17.06
C ILE A 10 -11.11 8.51 -18.30
N LEU A 11 -11.80 9.05 -19.30
CA LEU A 11 -12.24 8.34 -20.48
C LEU A 11 -11.43 8.74 -21.71
N ASN A 12 -11.28 7.82 -22.66
CA ASN A 12 -10.70 8.09 -23.98
C ASN A 12 -11.79 8.56 -24.98
N LEU A 13 -11.37 8.79 -26.24
CA LEU A 13 -12.26 9.15 -27.36
C LEU A 13 -13.41 8.16 -27.64
N ASN A 14 -13.26 6.90 -27.23
CA ASN A 14 -14.27 5.86 -27.40
C ASN A 14 -15.22 5.76 -26.20
N GLU A 15 -15.13 6.68 -25.23
CA GLU A 15 -15.82 6.62 -23.94
C GLU A 15 -15.47 5.34 -23.13
N GLU A 16 -14.29 4.79 -23.34
CA GLU A 16 -13.75 3.68 -22.55
C GLU A 16 -12.89 4.24 -21.40
N VAL A 17 -12.93 3.58 -20.24
CA VAL A 17 -12.10 3.97 -19.09
C VAL A 17 -10.62 3.77 -19.43
N TYR A 18 -9.91 4.89 -19.52
CA TYR A 18 -8.47 4.96 -19.71
C TYR A 18 -7.74 4.81 -18.37
N ALA A 19 -8.15 5.58 -17.37
CA ALA A 19 -7.52 5.67 -16.06
C ALA A 19 -8.53 6.10 -14.99
N TYR A 20 -8.09 6.17 -13.73
CA TYR A 20 -8.84 6.79 -12.64
C TYR A 20 -8.01 7.88 -11.97
N GLU A 21 -8.61 9.00 -11.61
CA GLU A 21 -8.02 9.96 -10.68
C GLU A 21 -8.39 9.56 -9.25
N LEU A 22 -7.41 9.56 -8.35
CA LEU A 22 -7.59 9.24 -6.93
C LEU A 22 -7.60 10.52 -6.10
N LEU A 23 -8.68 10.71 -5.35
CA LEU A 23 -8.97 11.93 -4.62
C LEU A 23 -9.10 11.63 -3.13
N TYR A 24 -8.52 12.51 -2.31
CA TYR A 24 -8.62 12.42 -0.86
C TYR A 24 -10.06 12.60 -0.37
N ARG A 25 -10.52 11.76 0.56
CA ARG A 25 -11.78 11.95 1.30
C ARG A 25 -11.61 11.52 2.75
N ASP A 26 -12.31 12.20 3.65
CA ASP A 26 -12.29 11.94 5.09
C ASP A 26 -13.46 11.06 5.57
N SER A 27 -14.45 10.82 4.70
CA SER A 27 -15.70 10.15 5.06
C SER A 27 -16.40 9.56 3.82
N HIS A 28 -17.45 8.76 4.07
CA HIS A 28 -18.39 8.30 3.05
C HIS A 28 -19.16 9.44 2.37
N VAL A 29 -19.17 10.64 2.98
CA VAL A 29 -19.78 11.82 2.38
C VAL A 29 -18.75 12.43 1.43
N ASN A 30 -19.16 12.68 0.18
CA ASN A 30 -18.30 13.26 -0.84
C ASN A 30 -18.08 14.78 -0.60
N GLN A 31 -17.50 15.13 0.56
CA GLN A 31 -17.10 16.47 0.96
C GLN A 31 -15.59 16.52 1.08
N PHE A 32 -15.00 17.58 0.53
CA PHE A 32 -13.58 17.89 0.70
C PHE A 32 -13.44 18.72 1.98
N THR A 33 -12.70 18.22 2.96
CA THR A 33 -12.25 19.00 4.10
C THR A 33 -10.88 19.59 3.78
N ALA A 34 -10.72 20.89 4.07
CA ALA A 34 -9.47 21.58 3.84
C ALA A 34 -8.40 21.07 4.82
N ILE A 35 -7.61 20.09 4.38
CA ILE A 35 -6.40 19.60 5.03
C ILE A 35 -5.20 20.10 4.21
N ASP A 36 -4.03 20.21 4.84
CA ASP A 36 -2.74 20.41 4.18
C ASP A 36 -2.61 19.47 2.95
N ALA A 37 -2.38 20.03 1.78
CA ALA A 37 -2.29 19.31 0.50
C ALA A 37 -1.25 18.18 0.52
N SER A 38 -0.15 18.35 1.28
CA SER A 38 0.87 17.30 1.42
C SER A 38 0.36 16.14 2.27
N ARG A 39 -0.47 16.39 3.29
CA ARG A 39 -1.08 15.32 4.10
C ARG A 39 -2.17 14.60 3.32
N ALA A 40 -3.03 15.34 2.61
CA ALA A 40 -4.08 14.75 1.78
C ALA A 40 -3.50 13.81 0.71
N THR A 41 -2.43 14.24 0.04
CA THR A 41 -1.70 13.42 -0.94
C THR A 41 -1.11 12.17 -0.31
N THR A 42 -0.48 12.30 0.85
CA THR A 42 0.13 11.16 1.56
C THR A 42 -0.93 10.15 1.99
N GLU A 43 -2.06 10.62 2.54
CA GLU A 43 -3.18 9.75 2.91
C GLU A 43 -3.78 9.05 1.69
N VAL A 44 -3.89 9.72 0.53
CA VAL A 44 -4.31 9.05 -0.72
C VAL A 44 -3.30 7.97 -1.11
N LEU A 45 -1.99 8.26 -1.10
CA LEU A 45 -0.96 7.29 -1.42
C LEU A 45 -1.02 6.08 -0.49
N VAL A 46 -1.00 6.30 0.82
CA VAL A 46 -1.01 5.19 1.79
C VAL A 46 -2.31 4.40 1.69
N ASN A 47 -3.47 5.07 1.66
CA ASN A 47 -4.74 4.36 1.56
C ASN A 47 -4.88 3.61 0.23
N SER A 48 -4.39 4.17 -0.87
CA SER A 48 -4.52 3.55 -2.19
C SER A 48 -3.60 2.36 -2.36
N PHE A 49 -2.34 2.47 -1.93
CA PHE A 49 -1.34 1.43 -2.13
C PHE A 49 -1.30 0.41 -0.99
N LEU A 50 -1.43 0.85 0.26
CA LEU A 50 -1.18 0.04 1.45
C LEU A 50 -2.46 -0.48 2.13
N THR A 51 -3.62 0.14 1.89
CA THR A 51 -4.88 -0.23 2.57
C THR A 51 -5.99 -0.75 1.66
N ILE A 52 -6.31 -0.07 0.57
CA ILE A 52 -7.39 -0.46 -0.36
C ILE A 52 -6.84 -1.30 -1.52
N GLY A 53 -5.70 -0.89 -2.07
CA GLY A 53 -5.04 -1.55 -3.20
C GLY A 53 -5.41 -0.88 -4.52
N LEU A 54 -4.41 -0.59 -5.35
CA LEU A 54 -4.62 0.02 -6.66
C LEU A 54 -5.45 -0.87 -7.58
N ASP A 55 -5.26 -2.17 -7.54
CA ASP A 55 -6.01 -3.16 -8.30
C ASP A 55 -7.53 -3.04 -8.07
N ARG A 56 -7.94 -2.87 -6.81
CA ARG A 56 -9.34 -2.65 -6.42
C ARG A 56 -9.85 -1.26 -6.76
N LEU A 57 -9.02 -0.23 -6.55
CA LEU A 57 -9.40 1.15 -6.85
C LEU A 57 -9.50 1.42 -8.35
N SER A 58 -8.66 0.80 -9.16
CA SER A 58 -8.48 1.16 -10.56
C SER A 58 -8.96 0.11 -11.54
N GLN A 59 -9.39 -1.07 -11.07
CA GLN A 59 -9.70 -2.21 -11.94
C GLN A 59 -8.52 -2.54 -12.88
N ASN A 60 -7.30 -2.46 -12.34
CA ASN A 60 -6.03 -2.64 -13.05
C ASN A 60 -5.73 -1.59 -14.15
N LYS A 61 -6.38 -0.43 -14.11
CA LYS A 61 -6.05 0.73 -14.95
C LYS A 61 -5.02 1.63 -14.25
N PRO A 62 -4.30 2.50 -14.99
CA PRO A 62 -3.44 3.51 -14.39
C PRO A 62 -4.24 4.47 -13.49
N CYS A 63 -3.59 4.97 -12.44
CA CYS A 63 -4.15 5.97 -11.54
C CYS A 63 -3.39 7.29 -11.61
N PHE A 64 -4.11 8.39 -11.78
CA PHE A 64 -3.59 9.73 -11.54
C PHE A 64 -3.54 9.96 -10.04
N ILE A 65 -2.35 10.35 -9.54
CA ILE A 65 -2.14 10.71 -8.14
C ILE A 65 -1.31 11.98 -8.10
N ASN A 66 -1.79 12.94 -7.33
CA ASN A 66 -1.17 14.25 -7.17
C ASN A 66 0.10 14.10 -6.34
N PHE A 67 1.17 14.79 -6.71
CA PHE A 67 2.41 14.82 -5.96
C PHE A 67 2.85 16.26 -5.73
N THR A 68 3.20 16.56 -4.49
CA THR A 68 3.81 17.83 -4.11
C THR A 68 5.29 17.85 -4.48
N GLU A 69 5.88 19.04 -4.58
CA GLU A 69 7.32 19.23 -4.85
C GLU A 69 8.19 18.36 -3.92
N LYS A 70 7.86 18.36 -2.61
CA LYS A 70 8.61 17.58 -1.61
C LYS A 70 8.60 16.09 -1.93
N LEU A 71 7.44 15.51 -2.25
CA LEU A 71 7.34 14.07 -2.53
C LEU A 71 8.05 13.67 -3.82
N LEU A 72 8.08 14.57 -4.81
CA LEU A 72 8.84 14.38 -6.05
C LEU A 72 10.35 14.39 -5.78
N LEU A 73 10.84 15.37 -5.00
CA LEU A 73 12.25 15.47 -4.60
C LEU A 73 12.70 14.32 -3.68
N ASP A 74 11.81 13.82 -2.81
CA ASP A 74 12.06 12.63 -1.99
C ASP A 74 12.06 11.33 -2.83
N GLN A 75 11.75 11.42 -4.12
CA GLN A 75 11.72 10.35 -5.11
C GLN A 75 10.68 9.27 -4.81
N ILE A 76 9.60 9.64 -4.10
CA ILE A 76 8.52 8.73 -3.72
C ILE A 76 7.88 8.03 -4.93
N PRO A 77 7.56 8.72 -6.06
CA PRO A 77 6.94 8.05 -7.20
C PRO A 77 7.77 6.89 -7.76
N LYS A 78 9.11 6.96 -7.69
CA LYS A 78 10.03 5.97 -8.27
C LYS A 78 9.88 4.57 -7.65
N HIS A 79 9.21 4.46 -6.50
CA HIS A 79 8.99 3.22 -5.80
C HIS A 79 7.78 2.42 -6.29
N PHE A 80 6.93 2.95 -7.18
CA PHE A 80 5.70 2.30 -7.62
C PHE A 80 5.76 1.80 -9.06
N ASN A 81 4.91 0.85 -9.47
CA ASN A 81 4.91 0.40 -10.86
C ASN A 81 4.50 1.55 -11.84
N PRO A 82 5.35 1.93 -12.83
CA PRO A 82 5.04 2.99 -13.79
C PRO A 82 3.83 2.68 -14.68
N GLY A 83 3.48 1.41 -14.85
CA GLY A 83 2.27 1.01 -15.59
C GLY A 83 0.97 1.24 -14.82
N GLN A 84 1.04 1.48 -13.50
CA GLN A 84 -0.13 1.69 -12.65
C GLN A 84 -0.23 3.12 -12.12
N LEU A 85 0.81 3.94 -12.26
CA LEU A 85 0.90 5.28 -11.72
C LEU A 85 1.14 6.33 -12.81
N ILE A 86 0.25 7.31 -12.87
CA ILE A 86 0.43 8.56 -13.60
C ILE A 86 0.73 9.64 -12.55
N VAL A 87 1.92 10.21 -12.63
CA VAL A 87 2.41 11.20 -11.66
C VAL A 87 1.82 12.56 -12.04
N GLU A 88 0.95 13.11 -11.19
CA GLU A 88 0.33 14.39 -11.43
C GLU A 88 1.02 15.49 -10.62
N ILE A 89 1.57 16.48 -11.32
CA ILE A 89 2.25 17.62 -10.71
C ILE A 89 1.24 18.75 -10.54
N LEU A 90 1.08 19.23 -9.32
CA LEU A 90 0.17 20.33 -8.96
C LEU A 90 0.60 21.65 -9.60
N GLU A 91 -0.37 22.54 -9.79
CA GLU A 91 -0.21 23.82 -10.47
C GLU A 91 0.64 24.85 -9.71
N ASP A 92 0.78 24.67 -8.39
CA ASP A 92 1.50 25.57 -7.48
C ASP A 92 2.99 25.24 -7.36
N VAL A 93 3.43 24.14 -7.97
CA VAL A 93 4.81 23.66 -7.89
C VAL A 93 5.74 24.52 -8.77
N CYS A 94 6.77 25.10 -8.15
CA CYS A 94 7.82 25.81 -8.87
C CYS A 94 8.80 24.83 -9.54
N PHE A 95 8.95 24.91 -10.86
CA PHE A 95 9.90 24.07 -11.60
C PHE A 95 11.35 24.53 -11.45
N SER A 96 11.97 24.13 -10.35
CA SER A 96 13.41 24.23 -10.12
C SER A 96 14.21 23.29 -11.05
N GLU A 97 15.52 23.52 -11.19
CA GLU A 97 16.39 22.61 -11.96
C GLU A 97 16.37 21.18 -11.40
N ASP A 98 16.30 21.05 -10.07
CA ASP A 98 16.21 19.77 -9.38
C ASP A 98 14.92 19.02 -9.75
N LEU A 99 13.77 19.70 -9.75
CA LEU A 99 12.49 19.09 -10.10
C LEU A 99 12.44 18.65 -11.57
N ILE A 100 13.03 19.43 -12.48
CA ILE A 100 13.16 19.05 -13.89
C ILE A 100 14.06 17.80 -14.03
N GLY A 101 15.10 17.69 -13.21
CA GLY A 101 15.91 16.48 -13.09
C GLY A 101 15.06 15.27 -12.67
N GLU A 102 14.22 15.43 -11.65
CA GLU A 102 13.32 14.36 -11.19
C GLU A 102 12.28 13.95 -12.26
N CYS A 103 11.71 14.91 -12.99
CA CYS A 103 10.78 14.62 -14.10
C CYS A 103 11.46 13.81 -15.21
N ARG A 104 12.71 14.16 -15.55
CA ARG A 104 13.52 13.41 -16.53
C ARG A 104 13.74 11.98 -16.08
N ASP A 105 14.18 11.78 -14.85
CA ASP A 105 14.43 10.46 -14.29
C ASP A 105 13.16 9.59 -14.29
N LEU A 106 12.00 10.18 -13.98
CA LEU A 106 10.72 9.48 -14.04
C LEU A 106 10.38 9.06 -15.47
N LYS A 107 10.58 9.93 -16.46
CA LYS A 107 10.35 9.60 -17.87
C LYS A 107 11.29 8.51 -18.37
N GLU A 108 12.56 8.56 -18.01
CA GLU A 108 13.53 7.51 -18.35
C GLU A 108 13.15 6.15 -17.75
N LYS A 109 12.47 6.15 -16.59
CA LYS A 109 11.94 4.95 -15.94
C LYS A 109 10.56 4.52 -16.44
N GLY A 110 10.00 5.20 -17.43
CA GLY A 110 8.75 4.83 -18.11
C GLY A 110 7.47 5.33 -17.44
N TYR A 111 7.56 6.27 -16.49
CA TYR A 111 6.37 6.88 -15.89
C TYR A 111 5.72 7.86 -16.86
N THR A 112 4.39 7.93 -16.79
CA THR A 112 3.62 9.01 -17.43
C THR A 112 3.47 10.18 -16.45
N ILE A 113 3.73 11.39 -16.90
CA ILE A 113 3.64 12.61 -16.09
C ILE A 113 2.52 13.50 -16.62
N ALA A 114 1.63 13.92 -15.72
CA ALA A 114 0.54 14.86 -15.98
C ALA A 114 0.80 16.19 -15.27
N LEU A 115 0.42 17.31 -15.90
CA LEU A 115 0.38 18.62 -15.28
C LEU A 115 -1.08 18.99 -14.97
N ASP A 116 -1.35 19.31 -13.70
CA ASP A 116 -2.69 19.62 -13.21
C ASP A 116 -3.10 21.08 -13.44
N ASP A 117 -4.41 21.32 -13.55
CA ASP A 117 -5.08 22.62 -13.60
C ASP A 117 -4.32 23.73 -14.38
N VAL A 118 -4.00 23.47 -15.66
CA VAL A 118 -3.31 24.45 -16.50
C VAL A 118 -4.27 25.56 -16.94
N ILE A 119 -4.13 26.72 -16.29
CA ILE A 119 -4.96 27.90 -16.51
C ILE A 119 -4.27 29.02 -17.30
N SER A 120 -2.97 28.90 -17.59
CA SER A 120 -2.18 29.93 -18.28
C SER A 120 -1.05 29.35 -19.13
N LEU A 121 -0.59 30.10 -20.15
CA LEU A 121 0.62 29.76 -20.91
C LEU A 121 1.91 29.96 -20.10
N GLU A 122 1.87 30.75 -19.03
CA GLU A 122 3.04 30.97 -18.16
C GLU A 122 3.46 29.67 -17.45
N GLN A 123 2.49 28.84 -17.05
CA GLN A 123 2.74 27.49 -16.52
C GLN A 123 3.42 26.57 -17.55
N LEU A 124 3.21 26.83 -18.84
CA LEU A 124 3.82 26.09 -19.95
C LEU A 124 5.05 26.78 -20.54
N SER A 125 5.53 27.86 -19.92
CA SER A 125 6.57 28.71 -20.50
C SER A 125 7.96 28.09 -20.51
N ASN A 126 8.19 27.04 -19.71
CA ASN A 126 9.47 26.35 -19.64
C ASN A 126 9.52 25.17 -20.65
N PRO A 127 10.18 25.33 -21.81
CA PRO A 127 10.23 24.29 -22.83
C PRO A 127 11.00 23.06 -22.38
N HIS A 128 11.92 23.18 -21.42
CA HIS A 128 12.68 22.03 -20.90
C HIS A 128 11.81 21.10 -20.07
N LEU A 129 10.80 21.63 -19.38
CA LEU A 129 9.83 20.83 -18.65
C LEU A 129 8.91 20.06 -19.60
N LEU A 130 8.40 20.73 -20.65
CA LEU A 130 7.40 20.16 -21.56
C LEU A 130 7.87 18.87 -22.25
N HIS A 131 9.18 18.69 -22.44
CA HIS A 131 9.73 17.44 -23.00
C HIS A 131 9.51 16.23 -22.08
N TYR A 132 9.27 16.45 -20.79
CA TYR A 132 9.07 15.41 -19.79
C TYR A 132 7.60 15.23 -19.41
N ILE A 133 6.69 16.09 -19.87
CA ILE A 133 5.25 15.95 -19.64
C ILE A 133 4.64 15.07 -20.73
N ASP A 134 3.61 14.29 -20.38
CA ASP A 134 2.82 13.49 -21.34
C ASP A 134 1.41 14.04 -21.48
N ILE A 135 0.83 14.48 -20.36
CA ILE A 135 -0.57 14.86 -20.26
C ILE A 135 -0.69 16.27 -19.66
N ILE A 136 -1.54 17.10 -20.25
CA ILE A 136 -1.93 18.38 -19.67
C ILE A 136 -3.43 18.34 -19.38
N LYS A 137 -3.79 18.61 -18.12
CA LYS A 137 -5.17 18.73 -17.66
C LYS A 137 -5.64 20.17 -17.80
N VAL A 138 -6.82 20.36 -18.40
CA VAL A 138 -7.38 21.68 -18.68
C VAL A 138 -8.84 21.72 -18.25
N ASP A 139 -9.15 22.56 -17.27
CA ASP A 139 -10.52 22.92 -16.91
C ASP A 139 -11.16 23.78 -18.02
N ILE A 140 -12.10 23.18 -18.76
CA ILE A 140 -12.73 23.84 -19.91
C ILE A 140 -13.66 25.00 -19.52
N ARG A 141 -14.01 25.12 -18.24
CA ARG A 141 -14.90 26.15 -17.69
C ARG A 141 -14.13 27.37 -17.20
N VAL A 142 -12.94 27.15 -16.66
CA VAL A 142 -12.05 28.23 -16.23
C VAL A 142 -11.27 28.79 -17.41
N VAL A 143 -10.81 27.94 -18.33
CA VAL A 143 -9.93 28.36 -19.43
C VAL A 143 -10.73 28.85 -20.64
N PRO A 144 -10.58 30.13 -21.05
CA PRO A 144 -11.29 30.69 -22.20
C PRO A 144 -10.89 30.02 -23.51
N ALA A 145 -11.81 29.95 -24.48
CA ALA A 145 -11.61 29.27 -25.76
C ALA A 145 -10.35 29.72 -26.53
N LYS A 146 -10.02 31.02 -26.48
CA LYS A 146 -8.80 31.55 -27.11
C LYS A 146 -7.54 30.97 -26.49
N LEU A 147 -7.48 30.93 -25.16
CA LEU A 147 -6.34 30.40 -24.43
C LEU A 147 -6.23 28.87 -24.60
N ARG A 148 -7.37 28.16 -24.62
CA ARG A 148 -7.38 26.73 -24.97
C ARG A 148 -6.79 26.47 -26.35
N ALA A 149 -7.12 27.29 -27.35
CA ALA A 149 -6.56 27.15 -28.70
C ALA A 149 -5.03 27.31 -28.72
N ASP A 150 -4.49 28.25 -27.94
CA ASP A 150 -3.04 28.43 -27.78
C ASP A 150 -2.39 27.21 -27.09
N ILE A 151 -3.01 26.69 -26.02
CA ILE A 151 -2.57 25.47 -25.33
C ILE A 151 -2.58 24.26 -26.29
N ILE A 152 -3.64 24.11 -27.10
CA ILE A 152 -3.76 23.03 -28.10
C ILE A 152 -2.64 23.11 -29.14
N HIS A 153 -2.32 24.32 -29.61
CA HIS A 153 -1.24 24.51 -30.57
C HIS A 153 0.11 24.10 -29.97
N LEU A 154 0.38 24.49 -28.72
CA LEU A 154 1.58 24.10 -27.99
C LEU A 154 1.62 22.59 -27.74
N ALA A 155 0.52 21.98 -27.28
CA ALA A 155 0.43 20.55 -27.05
C ALA A 155 0.77 19.75 -28.32
N LYS A 156 0.28 20.17 -29.50
CA LYS A 156 0.64 19.54 -30.78
C LYS A 156 2.12 19.67 -31.13
N ALA A 157 2.77 20.79 -30.79
CA ALA A 157 4.18 21.00 -31.06
C ALA A 157 5.10 20.07 -30.24
N TYR A 158 4.65 19.69 -29.04
CA TYR A 158 5.38 18.82 -28.11
C TYR A 158 4.81 17.39 -28.02
N ASP A 159 3.86 17.03 -28.88
CA ASP A 159 3.14 15.73 -28.88
C ASP A 159 2.49 15.37 -27.52
N LEU A 160 1.93 16.38 -26.84
CA LEU A 160 1.28 16.23 -25.54
C LEU A 160 -0.18 15.81 -25.72
N THR A 161 -0.65 14.96 -24.81
CA THR A 161 -2.05 14.55 -24.72
C THR A 161 -2.83 15.53 -23.85
N LEU A 162 -3.97 16.01 -24.36
CA LEU A 162 -4.84 16.89 -23.60
C LEU A 162 -5.98 16.13 -22.95
N LEU A 163 -6.17 16.41 -21.66
CA LEU A 163 -7.27 15.93 -20.84
C LEU A 163 -8.21 17.11 -20.53
N ALA A 164 -9.46 17.00 -20.95
CA ALA A 164 -10.50 18.00 -20.65
C ALA A 164 -11.18 17.67 -19.33
N GLU A 165 -11.13 18.60 -18.37
CA GLU A 165 -11.75 18.45 -17.06
C GLU A 165 -13.06 19.21 -16.94
N LYS A 166 -13.88 18.82 -15.96
CA LYS A 166 -15.19 19.40 -15.67
C LYS A 166 -16.13 19.42 -16.88
N VAL A 167 -16.08 18.36 -17.69
CA VAL A 167 -17.05 18.08 -18.75
C VAL A 167 -18.36 17.61 -18.11
N GLU A 168 -19.44 18.38 -18.27
CA GLU A 168 -20.74 18.11 -17.63
C GLU A 168 -21.86 17.78 -18.63
N THR A 169 -21.64 18.05 -19.91
CA THR A 169 -22.62 17.82 -20.99
C THR A 169 -22.02 17.11 -22.19
N ARG A 170 -22.89 16.49 -22.99
CA ARG A 170 -22.50 15.83 -24.24
C ARG A 170 -21.98 16.83 -25.27
N GLU A 171 -22.56 18.02 -25.29
CA GLU A 171 -22.18 19.12 -26.16
C GLU A 171 -20.76 19.61 -25.86
N GLU A 172 -20.41 19.75 -24.58
CA GLU A 172 -19.04 20.06 -24.14
C GLU A 172 -18.06 18.96 -24.56
N HIS A 173 -18.40 17.68 -24.35
CA HIS A 173 -17.58 16.56 -24.82
C HIS A 173 -17.29 16.65 -26.33
N GLN A 174 -18.34 16.82 -27.15
CA GLN A 174 -18.19 16.94 -28.61
C GLN A 174 -17.33 18.14 -29.01
N ALA A 175 -17.50 19.28 -28.34
CA ALA A 175 -16.67 20.46 -28.57
C ALA A 175 -15.19 20.17 -28.27
N CYS A 176 -14.88 19.54 -27.13
CA CYS A 176 -13.52 19.16 -26.76
C CYS A 176 -12.90 18.16 -27.75
N VAL A 177 -13.65 17.18 -28.23
CA VAL A 177 -13.19 16.24 -29.29
C VAL A 177 -12.80 17.00 -30.55
N LEU A 178 -13.61 17.95 -30.99
CA LEU A 178 -13.33 18.77 -32.17
C LEU A 178 -12.12 19.71 -31.98
N GLU A 179 -11.92 20.21 -30.75
CA GLU A 179 -10.75 21.00 -30.37
C GLU A 179 -9.45 20.16 -30.37
N GLY A 180 -9.56 18.84 -30.19
CA GLY A 180 -8.44 17.90 -30.27
C GLY A 180 -8.04 17.28 -28.93
N PHE A 181 -8.86 17.41 -27.89
CA PHE A 181 -8.70 16.66 -26.64
C PHE A 181 -8.84 15.15 -26.90
N LYS A 182 -8.05 14.35 -26.20
CA LYS A 182 -8.06 12.87 -26.33
C LYS A 182 -8.56 12.15 -25.08
N LEU A 183 -8.48 12.82 -23.93
CA LEU A 183 -8.92 12.32 -22.64
C LEU A 183 -9.96 13.26 -22.03
N PHE A 184 -10.89 12.71 -21.25
CA PHE A 184 -12.02 13.47 -20.70
C PHE A 184 -12.36 13.03 -19.29
N GLN A 185 -12.69 14.01 -18.44
CA GLN A 185 -13.13 13.82 -17.08
C GLN A 185 -14.22 14.83 -16.71
N GLY A 186 -15.23 14.39 -15.96
CA GLY A 186 -16.26 15.28 -15.45
C GLY A 186 -17.58 14.57 -15.11
N TYR A 187 -18.53 15.33 -14.59
CA TYR A 187 -19.79 14.79 -14.07
C TYR A 187 -20.74 14.27 -15.15
N TYR A 188 -20.50 14.61 -16.42
CA TYR A 188 -21.18 13.98 -17.55
C TYR A 188 -21.02 12.45 -17.53
N TYR A 189 -19.81 11.98 -17.19
CA TYR A 189 -19.47 10.56 -17.19
C TYR A 189 -19.75 9.92 -15.83
N SER A 190 -19.17 10.48 -14.78
CA SER A 190 -19.35 10.00 -13.42
C SER A 190 -18.91 11.06 -12.42
N LYS A 191 -19.66 11.18 -11.33
CA LYS A 191 -19.16 11.85 -10.12
C LYS A 191 -18.10 10.97 -9.44
N PRO A 192 -17.20 11.55 -8.61
CA PRO A 192 -16.29 10.76 -7.80
C PRO A 192 -17.05 9.77 -6.93
N VAL A 193 -16.61 8.51 -6.94
CA VAL A 193 -17.18 7.42 -6.15
C VAL A 193 -16.23 7.10 -5.01
N VAL A 194 -16.72 7.16 -3.78
CA VAL A 194 -15.93 6.80 -2.60
C VAL A 194 -15.79 5.27 -2.53
N VAL A 195 -14.55 4.81 -2.46
CA VAL A 195 -14.19 3.43 -2.15
C VAL A 195 -13.62 3.41 -0.74
N SER A 196 -14.10 2.48 0.08
CA SER A 196 -13.63 2.31 1.45
C SER A 196 -12.81 1.05 1.60
N GLY A 197 -11.78 1.10 2.45
CA GLY A 197 -11.07 -0.09 2.94
C GLY A 197 -10.97 -0.06 4.46
N ILE A 198 -10.41 -1.10 5.05
CA ILE A 198 -10.16 -1.13 6.49
C ILE A 198 -8.66 -1.24 6.72
N ASP A 199 -8.11 -0.21 7.34
CA ASP A 199 -6.72 -0.16 7.76
C ASP A 199 -6.50 -1.01 9.01
N ILE A 200 -5.33 -1.66 9.04
CA ILE A 200 -4.81 -2.35 10.21
C ILE A 200 -3.85 -1.37 10.90
N PRO A 201 -4.17 -0.89 12.12
CA PRO A 201 -3.27 0.01 12.83
C PRO A 201 -2.00 -0.73 13.25
N PHE A 202 -0.85 -0.07 13.10
CA PHE A 202 0.44 -0.56 13.60
C PHE A 202 0.82 0.07 14.94
N PHE A 203 1.80 -0.51 15.62
CA PHE A 203 2.34 0.02 16.87
C PHE A 203 3.35 1.13 16.63
N THR A 204 3.09 2.29 17.23
CA THR A 204 3.98 3.44 17.19
C THR A 204 5.38 3.10 17.73
N ALA A 205 5.48 2.25 18.75
CA ALA A 205 6.76 1.81 19.30
C ALA A 205 7.59 1.04 18.26
N THR A 206 7.00 0.01 17.64
CA THR A 206 7.62 -0.78 16.57
C THR A 206 8.05 0.11 15.40
N TYR A 207 7.22 1.06 14.99
CA TYR A 207 7.56 2.04 13.97
C TYR A 207 8.86 2.80 14.31
N PHE A 208 8.97 3.32 15.53
CA PHE A 208 10.15 4.10 15.95
C PHE A 208 11.40 3.23 16.05
N GLN A 209 11.28 2.00 16.53
CA GLN A 209 12.40 1.04 16.57
C GLN A 209 12.95 0.75 15.16
N ILE A 210 12.07 0.57 14.17
CA ILE A 210 12.48 0.40 12.77
C ILE A 210 13.17 1.65 12.24
N ILE A 211 12.58 2.84 12.44
CA ILE A 211 13.19 4.10 12.01
C ILE A 211 14.56 4.32 12.65
N GLU A 212 14.71 4.02 13.93
CA GLU A 212 15.97 4.10 14.65
C GLU A 212 17.02 3.21 13.99
N GLU A 213 16.68 1.94 13.75
CA GLU A 213 17.60 0.98 13.11
C GLU A 213 17.96 1.36 11.67
N LEU A 214 17.00 1.87 10.90
CA LEU A 214 17.22 2.34 9.52
C LEU A 214 17.92 3.70 9.44
N SER A 215 18.01 4.44 10.55
CA SER A 215 18.61 5.78 10.59
C SER A 215 20.00 5.81 11.21
N VAL A 216 20.55 4.66 11.59
CA VAL A 216 21.88 4.60 12.20
C VAL A 216 22.94 5.07 11.21
N SER A 217 23.68 6.11 11.60
CA SER A 217 24.76 6.68 10.81
C SER A 217 26.08 5.96 11.11
N GLY A 218 26.83 5.59 10.07
CA GLY A 218 28.19 5.06 10.22
C GLY A 218 28.31 3.55 10.39
N ARG A 219 27.22 2.78 10.24
CA ARG A 219 27.25 1.32 10.10
C ARG A 219 26.20 0.84 9.10
N GLU A 220 26.36 -0.37 8.59
CA GLU A 220 25.32 -1.04 7.80
C GLU A 220 24.11 -1.39 8.69
N VAL A 221 22.92 -1.37 8.07
CA VAL A 221 21.65 -1.70 8.71
C VAL A 221 21.65 -3.18 9.10
N ASP A 222 21.26 -3.47 10.33
CA ASP A 222 21.09 -4.85 10.79
C ASP A 222 19.72 -5.37 10.33
N VAL A 223 19.72 -6.12 9.23
CA VAL A 223 18.50 -6.67 8.64
C VAL A 223 17.81 -7.65 9.58
N GLU A 224 18.55 -8.44 10.37
CA GLU A 224 17.95 -9.39 11.30
C GLU A 224 17.15 -8.65 12.37
N LYS A 225 17.72 -7.58 12.91
CA LYS A 225 17.02 -6.74 13.90
C LYS A 225 15.76 -6.09 13.31
N VAL A 226 15.79 -5.64 12.06
CA VAL A 226 14.60 -5.11 11.38
C VAL A 226 13.53 -6.20 11.21
N VAL A 227 13.93 -7.42 10.87
CA VAL A 227 13.02 -8.57 10.76
C VAL A 227 12.41 -8.91 12.11
N ASP A 228 13.23 -9.01 13.17
CA ASP A 228 12.76 -9.27 14.53
C ASP A 228 11.70 -8.26 14.96
N ILE A 229 11.88 -6.97 14.63
CA ILE A 229 10.93 -5.91 14.95
C ILE A 229 9.64 -6.05 14.12
N LEU A 230 9.75 -6.35 12.82
CA LEU A 230 8.59 -6.53 11.93
C LEU A 230 7.75 -7.76 12.30
N GLU A 231 8.38 -8.85 12.72
CA GLU A 231 7.72 -10.07 13.18
C GLU A 231 6.78 -9.84 14.38
N GLN A 232 6.92 -8.72 15.06
CA GLN A 232 6.12 -8.34 16.23
C GLN A 232 4.88 -7.51 15.84
N ASP A 233 4.80 -7.02 14.60
CA ASP A 233 3.72 -6.14 14.12
C ASP A 233 3.13 -6.65 12.80
N LEU A 234 1.93 -7.24 12.92
CA LEU A 234 1.18 -7.77 11.79
C LEU A 234 0.82 -6.69 10.77
N ALA A 235 0.51 -5.47 11.23
CA ALA A 235 0.10 -4.39 10.36
C ALA A 235 1.28 -3.90 9.52
N LEU A 236 2.45 -3.66 10.12
CA LEU A 236 3.65 -3.26 9.39
C LEU A 236 4.12 -4.35 8.43
N THR A 237 4.09 -5.61 8.84
CA THR A 237 4.45 -6.72 7.96
C THR A 237 3.48 -6.84 6.78
N TYR A 238 2.18 -6.71 7.01
CA TYR A 238 1.18 -6.69 5.94
C TYR A 238 1.41 -5.53 4.97
N LYS A 239 1.62 -4.30 5.49
CA LYS A 239 1.90 -3.10 4.69
C LYS A 239 3.20 -3.25 3.89
N LEU A 240 4.25 -3.85 4.46
CA LEU A 240 5.50 -4.17 3.77
C LEU A 240 5.29 -5.13 2.59
N LEU A 241 4.60 -6.25 2.82
CA LEU A 241 4.35 -7.24 1.77
C LEU A 241 3.55 -6.62 0.62
N ARG A 242 2.53 -5.84 0.95
CA ARG A 242 1.70 -5.15 -0.04
C ARG A 242 2.50 -4.11 -0.83
N LEU A 243 3.36 -3.38 -0.14
CA LEU A 243 4.25 -2.42 -0.76
C LEU A 243 5.12 -3.08 -1.83
N ILE A 244 5.73 -4.23 -1.53
CA ILE A 244 6.57 -4.97 -2.48
C ILE A 244 5.78 -5.31 -3.75
N ASN A 245 4.52 -5.75 -3.62
CA ASN A 245 3.67 -6.06 -4.78
C ASN A 245 3.30 -4.81 -5.59
N SER A 246 3.18 -3.64 -4.96
CA SER A 246 2.92 -2.38 -5.65
C SER A 246 4.16 -1.71 -6.26
N SER A 247 5.35 -2.24 -5.96
CA SER A 247 6.62 -1.58 -6.26
C SER A 247 7.18 -1.91 -7.65
N ASN A 248 8.02 -1.01 -8.18
CA ASN A 248 8.66 -1.13 -9.50
C ASN A 248 9.82 -2.15 -9.56
N HIS A 249 9.99 -3.02 -8.58
CA HIS A 249 11.14 -3.91 -8.58
C HIS A 249 10.98 -4.95 -9.70
N GLN A 250 12.04 -5.15 -10.51
CA GLN A 250 12.16 -6.18 -11.57
C GLN A 250 11.88 -7.63 -11.08
N HIS A 251 11.63 -7.79 -9.78
CA HIS A 251 11.43 -9.01 -9.03
C HIS A 251 10.02 -9.10 -8.43
N SER A 252 9.05 -8.31 -8.92
CA SER A 252 7.64 -8.32 -8.49
C SER A 252 6.95 -9.71 -8.59
N HIS A 253 7.64 -10.69 -9.17
CA HIS A 253 7.21 -12.10 -9.27
C HIS A 253 7.99 -13.07 -8.38
N VAL A 254 8.97 -12.61 -7.57
CA VAL A 254 9.68 -13.49 -6.64
C VAL A 254 8.72 -13.87 -5.52
N PRO A 255 8.33 -15.15 -5.39
CA PRO A 255 7.41 -15.56 -4.35
C PRO A 255 8.08 -15.42 -2.98
N ILE A 256 7.42 -14.74 -2.06
CA ILE A 256 7.92 -14.49 -0.70
C ILE A 256 7.50 -15.64 0.20
N GLN A 257 8.51 -16.22 0.84
CA GLN A 257 8.37 -17.29 1.84
C GLN A 257 8.75 -16.81 3.25
N SER A 258 9.40 -15.65 3.40
CA SER A 258 9.77 -15.10 4.71
C SER A 258 9.78 -13.57 4.76
N ILE A 259 9.63 -13.01 5.97
CA ILE A 259 9.72 -11.55 6.20
C ILE A 259 11.13 -11.04 5.89
N LYS A 260 12.16 -11.82 6.20
CA LYS A 260 13.54 -11.52 5.83
C LYS A 260 13.73 -11.38 4.32
N GLN A 261 13.17 -12.29 3.54
CA GLN A 261 13.20 -12.19 2.08
C GLN A 261 12.51 -10.91 1.61
N ALA A 262 11.39 -10.52 2.22
CA ALA A 262 10.68 -9.27 1.92
C ALA A 262 11.55 -8.03 2.19
N VAL A 263 12.18 -7.94 3.37
CA VAL A 263 13.06 -6.82 3.75
C VAL A 263 14.27 -6.73 2.81
N MET A 264 14.91 -7.87 2.50
CA MET A 264 16.04 -7.93 1.58
C MET A 264 15.67 -7.51 0.15
N LEU A 265 14.47 -7.87 -0.30
CA LEU A 265 14.00 -7.56 -1.64
C LEU A 265 13.67 -6.06 -1.80
N LEU A 266 13.03 -5.46 -0.79
CA LEU A 266 12.72 -4.04 -0.79
C LEU A 266 13.99 -3.17 -0.60
N GLY A 267 14.88 -3.61 0.30
CA GLY A 267 16.08 -2.89 0.69
C GLY A 267 15.83 -1.80 1.75
N ALA A 268 16.89 -1.48 2.51
CA ALA A 268 16.81 -0.58 3.66
C ALA A 268 16.41 0.87 3.30
N ASP A 269 16.95 1.42 2.20
CA ASP A 269 16.67 2.79 1.80
C ASP A 269 15.21 2.99 1.39
N ALA A 270 14.64 2.04 0.62
CA ALA A 270 13.25 2.07 0.24
C ALA A 270 12.36 1.89 1.47
N LEU A 271 12.65 0.91 2.34
CA LEU A 271 11.93 0.71 3.59
C LEU A 271 11.93 1.98 4.46
N LYS A 272 13.07 2.66 4.59
CA LYS A 272 13.21 3.89 5.37
C LYS A 272 12.33 5.02 4.85
N LYS A 273 12.36 5.28 3.54
CA LYS A 273 11.49 6.28 2.91
C LYS A 273 10.02 5.97 3.15
N TRP A 274 9.67 4.69 3.09
CA TRP A 274 8.31 4.23 3.33
C TRP A 274 7.87 4.39 4.77
N MET A 275 8.75 4.13 5.73
CA MET A 275 8.46 4.46 7.12
C MET A 275 8.22 5.98 7.27
N TYR A 276 8.98 6.85 6.60
CA TYR A 276 8.67 8.29 6.63
C TYR A 276 7.29 8.65 6.03
N VAL A 277 6.85 7.95 4.98
CA VAL A 277 5.49 8.12 4.43
C VAL A 277 4.43 7.70 5.46
N LEU A 278 4.64 6.57 6.15
CA LEU A 278 3.75 6.08 7.22
C LEU A 278 3.74 6.98 8.46
N SER A 279 4.78 7.80 8.67
CA SER A 279 4.87 8.73 9.80
C SER A 279 3.72 9.74 9.85
N ILE A 280 3.16 10.08 8.69
CA ILE A 280 2.11 11.11 8.54
C ILE A 280 0.74 10.58 8.99
N GLU A 281 0.54 9.25 8.98
CA GLU A 281 -0.68 8.59 9.51
C GLU A 281 -0.73 8.54 11.03
N GLN A 282 0.33 8.96 11.74
CA GLN A 282 0.40 8.89 13.20
C GLN A 282 -0.48 9.95 13.87
N THR A 283 -1.78 9.68 13.88
CA THR A 283 -2.66 10.21 14.92
C THR A 283 -2.67 9.19 16.05
N GLU A 284 -2.29 9.61 17.27
CA GLU A 284 -2.38 8.83 18.51
C GLU A 284 -3.76 8.18 18.64
N ARG A 285 -3.87 6.91 18.28
CA ARG A 285 -5.14 6.18 18.35
C ARG A 285 -4.86 4.82 18.97
N ALA A 286 -5.26 4.69 20.22
CA ALA A 286 -5.06 3.49 21.02
C ALA A 286 -5.55 2.25 20.27
N ALA A 287 -4.69 1.23 20.17
CA ALA A 287 -5.08 -0.06 19.64
C ALA A 287 -6.28 -0.58 20.45
N SER A 288 -7.36 -0.95 19.75
CA SER A 288 -8.53 -1.53 20.42
C SER A 288 -8.14 -2.87 21.06
N THR A 289 -8.83 -3.26 22.13
CA THR A 289 -8.64 -4.59 22.76
C THR A 289 -8.79 -5.73 21.74
N ALA A 290 -9.68 -5.59 20.76
CA ALA A 290 -9.83 -6.56 19.68
C ALA A 290 -8.59 -6.66 18.77
N SER A 291 -7.97 -5.52 18.44
CA SER A 291 -6.71 -5.47 17.67
C SER A 291 -5.54 -6.09 18.43
N GLN A 292 -5.52 -5.93 19.75
CA GLN A 292 -4.51 -6.54 20.63
C GLN A 292 -4.63 -8.08 20.63
N PHE A 293 -5.85 -8.60 20.79
CA PHE A 293 -6.09 -10.04 20.71
C PHE A 293 -5.72 -10.62 19.34
N LEU A 294 -6.05 -9.91 18.25
CA LEU A 294 -5.69 -10.32 16.90
C LEU A 294 -4.18 -10.53 16.73
N VAL A 295 -3.37 -9.54 17.15
CA VAL A 295 -1.91 -9.62 17.04
C VAL A 295 -1.37 -10.75 17.90
N LYS A 296 -1.83 -10.87 19.15
CA LYS A 296 -1.39 -11.92 20.06
C LYS A 296 -1.69 -13.32 19.50
N THR A 297 -2.89 -13.55 18.98
CA THR A 297 -3.25 -14.83 18.36
C THR A 297 -2.44 -15.10 17.09
N SER A 298 -2.18 -14.07 16.28
CA SER A 298 -1.36 -14.21 15.07
C SER A 298 0.09 -14.59 15.40
N LEU A 299 0.69 -13.97 16.41
CA LEU A 299 2.02 -14.30 16.94
C LEU A 299 2.08 -15.73 17.48
N LEU A 300 1.08 -16.13 18.26
CA LEU A 300 0.96 -17.48 18.79
C LEU A 300 0.93 -18.53 17.68
N ARG A 301 0.06 -18.33 16.67
CA ARG A 301 -0.03 -19.23 15.51
C ARG A 301 1.25 -19.26 14.70
N ALA A 302 1.88 -18.11 14.47
CA ALA A 302 3.16 -18.02 13.76
C ALA A 302 4.23 -18.86 14.45
N LYS A 303 4.42 -18.66 15.75
CA LYS A 303 5.45 -19.37 16.51
C LYS A 303 5.17 -20.86 16.62
N MET A 304 3.92 -21.25 16.81
CA MET A 304 3.52 -22.65 16.78
C MET A 304 3.82 -23.32 15.43
N CYS A 305 3.43 -22.69 14.32
CA CYS A 305 3.66 -23.23 12.99
C CYS A 305 5.15 -23.41 12.70
N GLU A 306 5.97 -22.45 13.07
CA GLU A 306 7.43 -22.52 12.97
C GLU A 306 8.01 -23.71 13.74
N GLN A 307 7.65 -23.86 15.02
CA GLN A 307 8.19 -24.91 15.89
C GLN A 307 7.71 -26.31 15.48
N VAL A 308 6.46 -26.45 15.03
CA VAL A 308 5.93 -27.70 14.47
C VAL A 308 6.70 -28.07 13.19
N ALA A 309 7.00 -27.12 12.31
CA ALA A 309 7.80 -27.37 11.11
C ALA A 309 9.22 -27.85 11.44
N ILE A 310 9.87 -27.24 12.43
CA ILE A 310 11.18 -27.68 12.94
C ILE A 310 11.09 -29.11 13.47
N LYS A 311 10.03 -29.43 14.23
CA LYS A 311 9.82 -30.76 14.80
C LYS A 311 9.64 -31.83 13.72
N LEU A 312 8.91 -31.51 12.66
CA LEU A 312 8.72 -32.38 11.49
C LEU A 312 9.98 -32.54 10.63
N ARG A 313 11.11 -31.91 11.02
CA ARG A 313 12.36 -31.86 10.24
C ARG A 313 12.18 -31.18 8.88
N CYS A 314 11.15 -30.35 8.76
CA CYS A 314 10.89 -29.48 7.62
C CYS A 314 11.43 -28.07 7.90
N GLY A 315 12.59 -27.96 8.55
CA GLY A 315 13.16 -26.68 8.97
C GLY A 315 13.45 -25.71 7.82
N THR A 316 13.58 -26.19 6.58
CA THR A 316 13.69 -25.32 5.41
C THR A 316 12.40 -24.55 5.11
N LEU A 317 11.26 -24.97 5.66
CA LEU A 317 9.95 -24.35 5.48
C LEU A 317 9.50 -23.59 6.74
N SER A 318 10.34 -23.51 7.79
CA SER A 318 9.97 -22.91 9.08
C SER A 318 9.49 -21.47 8.93
N ASP A 319 10.19 -20.67 8.13
CA ASP A 319 9.87 -19.26 7.92
C ASP A 319 8.54 -19.09 7.17
N GLY A 320 8.29 -19.97 6.19
CA GLY A 320 7.01 -20.01 5.48
C GLY A 320 5.87 -20.44 6.40
N CYS A 321 6.12 -21.39 7.31
CA CYS A 321 5.15 -21.81 8.31
C CYS A 321 4.87 -20.70 9.33
N PHE A 322 5.91 -19.98 9.77
CA PHE A 322 5.77 -18.78 10.59
C PHE A 322 4.89 -17.76 9.90
N LEU A 323 5.22 -17.40 8.66
CA LEU A 323 4.48 -16.41 7.87
C LEU A 323 3.03 -16.85 7.62
N THR A 324 2.79 -18.13 7.37
CA THR A 324 1.43 -18.70 7.24
C THR A 324 0.64 -18.54 8.54
N GLY A 325 1.22 -18.90 9.69
CA GLY A 325 0.58 -18.71 10.99
C GLY A 325 0.30 -17.25 11.30
N PHE A 326 1.26 -16.37 10.99
CA PHE A 326 1.17 -14.93 11.22
C PHE A 326 0.07 -14.27 10.38
N MET A 327 -0.09 -14.68 9.12
CA MET A 327 -1.09 -14.16 8.20
C MET A 327 -2.46 -14.85 8.30
N SER A 328 -2.61 -15.86 9.17
CA SER A 328 -3.82 -16.69 9.25
C SER A 328 -5.09 -15.95 9.70
N LEU A 329 -4.95 -14.75 10.27
CA LEU A 329 -6.06 -13.89 10.70
C LEU A 329 -6.10 -12.55 9.96
N VAL A 330 -5.47 -12.47 8.79
CA VAL A 330 -5.42 -11.25 7.97
C VAL A 330 -6.82 -10.79 7.55
N ASP A 331 -7.75 -11.72 7.35
CA ASP A 331 -9.16 -11.48 7.06
C ASP A 331 -9.86 -10.75 8.22
N VAL A 332 -9.58 -11.13 9.46
CA VAL A 332 -10.11 -10.45 10.66
C VAL A 332 -9.56 -9.03 10.79
N GLY A 333 -8.27 -8.84 10.51
CA GLY A 333 -7.62 -7.52 10.57
C GLY A 333 -8.11 -6.55 9.48
N THR A 334 -8.22 -7.04 8.24
CA THR A 334 -8.66 -6.27 7.07
C THR A 334 -10.18 -6.21 6.92
N LYS A 335 -10.93 -7.05 7.64
CA LYS A 335 -12.36 -7.37 7.45
C LYS A 335 -12.74 -7.64 5.99
N GLN A 336 -11.84 -8.32 5.27
CA GLN A 336 -12.06 -8.84 3.93
C GLN A 336 -12.12 -10.36 4.00
N THR A 337 -12.50 -11.03 2.92
CA THR A 337 -12.28 -12.47 2.83
C THR A 337 -10.78 -12.76 2.77
N THR A 338 -10.33 -13.92 3.27
CA THR A 338 -8.91 -14.32 3.22
C THR A 338 -8.36 -14.25 1.79
N SER A 339 -9.14 -14.73 0.82
CA SER A 339 -8.76 -14.68 -0.61
C SER A 339 -8.51 -13.27 -1.10
N GLU A 340 -9.36 -12.29 -0.73
CA GLU A 340 -9.18 -10.90 -1.14
C GLU A 340 -7.96 -10.27 -0.47
N ALA A 341 -7.77 -10.52 0.83
CA ALA A 341 -6.70 -9.93 1.61
C ALA A 341 -5.29 -10.37 1.16
N ILE A 342 -5.16 -11.63 0.71
CA ILE A 342 -3.87 -12.21 0.30
C ILE A 342 -3.61 -12.16 -1.21
N GLN A 343 -4.63 -11.88 -2.03
CA GLN A 343 -4.50 -11.84 -3.49
C GLN A 343 -3.42 -10.84 -3.93
N SER A 344 -3.42 -9.65 -3.30
CA SER A 344 -2.47 -8.58 -3.55
C SER A 344 -1.12 -8.73 -2.82
N LEU A 345 -0.89 -9.83 -2.10
CA LEU A 345 0.38 -10.06 -1.42
C LEU A 345 1.30 -10.92 -2.30
N PRO A 346 2.62 -10.68 -2.34
CA PRO A 346 3.55 -11.43 -3.17
C PRO A 346 3.99 -12.74 -2.50
N LEU A 347 3.06 -13.45 -1.86
CA LEU A 347 3.34 -14.70 -1.15
C LEU A 347 3.49 -15.88 -2.10
N ASP A 348 4.27 -16.87 -1.69
CA ASP A 348 4.34 -18.19 -2.34
C ASP A 348 2.95 -18.80 -2.51
N VAL A 349 2.76 -19.51 -3.63
CA VAL A 349 1.47 -20.11 -4.00
C VAL A 349 1.02 -21.11 -2.94
N GLU A 350 1.93 -21.93 -2.39
CA GLU A 350 1.57 -22.91 -1.37
C GLU A 350 1.12 -22.22 -0.06
N ILE A 351 1.71 -21.07 0.29
CA ILE A 351 1.27 -20.27 1.44
C ILE A 351 -0.12 -19.68 1.18
N LYS A 352 -0.37 -19.14 -0.02
CA LYS A 352 -1.70 -18.60 -0.38
C LYS A 352 -2.78 -19.66 -0.36
N ASP A 353 -2.49 -20.82 -0.94
CA ASP A 353 -3.39 -21.98 -0.99
C ASP A 353 -3.71 -22.44 0.43
N ALA A 354 -2.72 -22.51 1.32
CA ALA A 354 -2.92 -22.87 2.72
C ALA A 354 -3.82 -21.89 3.49
N LEU A 355 -3.59 -20.59 3.31
CA LEU A 355 -4.42 -19.54 3.90
C LEU A 355 -5.86 -19.60 3.40
N ASN A 356 -6.07 -19.94 2.12
CA ASN A 356 -7.40 -20.16 1.53
C ASN A 356 -8.06 -21.49 1.93
N GLY A 357 -7.37 -22.35 2.67
CA GLY A 357 -7.93 -23.63 3.15
C GLY A 357 -7.64 -24.84 2.25
N GLU A 358 -6.83 -24.67 1.20
CA GLU A 358 -6.41 -25.79 0.38
C GLU A 358 -5.44 -26.70 1.12
N ARG A 359 -5.49 -28.00 0.83
CA ARG A 359 -4.69 -28.99 1.56
C ARG A 359 -3.26 -29.05 1.04
N ASN A 360 -2.34 -28.57 1.86
CA ASN A 360 -0.89 -28.75 1.69
C ASN A 360 -0.21 -28.82 3.07
N LEU A 361 1.12 -28.88 3.12
CA LEU A 361 1.86 -29.01 4.39
C LEU A 361 1.66 -27.78 5.30
N TYR A 362 1.73 -26.57 4.75
CA TYR A 362 1.49 -25.33 5.49
C TYR A 362 0.11 -25.33 6.14
N ARG A 363 -0.92 -25.77 5.41
CA ARG A 363 -2.29 -25.88 5.94
C ARG A 363 -2.39 -26.88 7.07
N ARG A 364 -1.79 -28.06 6.94
CA ARG A 364 -1.83 -29.10 7.99
C ARG A 364 -1.18 -28.63 9.28
N ILE A 365 -0.06 -27.92 9.17
CA ILE A 365 0.62 -27.31 10.32
C ILE A 365 -0.23 -26.19 10.93
N LEU A 366 -0.84 -25.33 10.10
CA LEU A 366 -1.75 -24.29 10.56
C LEU A 366 -2.98 -24.87 11.26
N ASP A 367 -3.55 -25.96 10.75
CA ASP A 367 -4.71 -26.63 11.35
C ASP A 367 -4.40 -27.22 12.72
N ILE A 368 -3.18 -27.73 12.95
CA ILE A 368 -2.71 -28.08 14.31
C ILE A 368 -2.76 -26.86 15.22
N ALA A 369 -2.24 -25.72 14.74
CA ALA A 369 -2.18 -24.51 15.54
C ALA A 369 -3.58 -24.00 15.91
N ILE A 370 -4.50 -24.00 14.94
CA ILE A 370 -5.91 -23.62 15.13
C ILE A 370 -6.60 -24.60 16.08
N ALA A 371 -6.48 -25.91 15.86
CA ALA A 371 -7.16 -26.91 16.68
C ALA A 371 -6.71 -26.87 18.15
N MET A 372 -5.42 -26.60 18.38
CA MET A 372 -4.87 -26.47 19.72
C MET A 372 -5.37 -25.19 20.43
N GLU A 373 -5.53 -24.09 19.71
CA GLU A 373 -6.11 -22.83 20.22
C GLU A 373 -7.61 -22.98 20.52
N THR A 374 -8.37 -23.64 19.65
CA THR A 374 -9.83 -23.80 19.79
C THR A 374 -10.23 -24.99 20.66
N ALA A 375 -9.27 -25.74 21.20
CA ALA A 375 -9.47 -26.96 21.99
C ALA A 375 -10.27 -28.05 21.27
N GLU A 376 -10.13 -28.14 19.93
CA GLU A 376 -10.76 -29.16 19.09
C GLU A 376 -9.91 -30.45 19.07
N PHE A 377 -9.83 -31.12 20.23
CA PHE A 377 -8.91 -32.24 20.44
C PHE A 377 -9.12 -33.43 19.49
N GLU A 378 -10.36 -33.69 19.05
CA GLU A 378 -10.63 -34.77 18.07
C GLU A 378 -10.04 -34.49 16.68
N ILE A 379 -9.92 -33.22 16.31
CA ILE A 379 -9.29 -32.80 15.05
C ILE A 379 -7.78 -32.81 15.22
N LEU A 380 -7.30 -32.33 16.38
CA LEU A 380 -5.89 -32.33 16.73
C LEU A 380 -5.32 -33.75 16.71
N ASP A 381 -5.91 -34.69 17.44
CA ASP A 381 -5.42 -36.08 17.56
C ASP A 381 -5.23 -36.73 16.18
N ARG A 382 -6.23 -36.58 15.29
CA ARG A 382 -6.13 -37.08 13.91
C ARG A 382 -4.99 -36.42 13.13
N SER A 383 -4.85 -35.10 13.27
CA SER A 383 -3.81 -34.35 12.56
C SER A 383 -2.40 -34.72 13.04
N LEU A 384 -2.25 -34.98 14.34
CA LEU A 384 -0.99 -35.41 14.96
C LEU A 384 -0.63 -36.84 14.57
N GLU A 385 -1.59 -37.77 14.54
CA GLU A 385 -1.39 -39.14 14.06
C GLU A 385 -0.89 -39.16 12.61
N GLU A 386 -1.50 -38.36 11.73
CA GLU A 386 -1.08 -38.28 10.32
C GLU A 386 0.33 -37.69 10.11
N LEU A 387 0.81 -36.90 11.06
CA LEU A 387 2.12 -36.24 11.01
C LEU A 387 3.17 -36.90 11.90
N GLY A 388 2.77 -37.90 12.70
CA GLY A 388 3.64 -38.64 13.60
C GLY A 388 4.21 -37.80 14.74
N ILE A 389 3.44 -36.83 15.25
CA ILE A 389 3.83 -35.97 16.38
C ILE A 389 3.12 -36.47 17.64
N ASP A 390 3.83 -36.51 18.77
CA ASP A 390 3.20 -36.85 20.05
C ASP A 390 2.43 -35.68 20.64
N PHE A 391 1.30 -35.97 21.27
CA PHE A 391 0.42 -34.97 21.87
C PHE A 391 1.15 -34.13 22.95
N SER A 392 2.02 -34.76 23.76
CA SER A 392 2.75 -34.03 24.81
C SER A 392 3.72 -32.99 24.25
N GLU A 393 4.31 -33.26 23.08
CA GLU A 393 5.25 -32.37 22.41
C GLU A 393 4.54 -31.12 21.87
N ILE A 394 3.31 -31.27 21.36
CA ILE A 394 2.50 -30.13 20.91
C ILE A 394 2.10 -29.21 22.06
N PHE A 395 1.77 -29.77 23.23
CA PHE A 395 1.48 -28.97 24.41
C PHE A 395 2.69 -28.16 24.87
N GLU A 396 3.88 -28.75 24.81
CA GLU A 396 5.12 -28.03 25.12
C GLU A 396 5.36 -26.89 24.12
N ILE A 397 5.23 -27.16 22.82
CA ILE A 397 5.35 -26.15 21.77
C ILE A 397 4.33 -25.02 21.99
N TYR A 398 3.08 -25.35 22.30
CA TYR A 398 2.03 -24.37 22.57
C TYR A 398 2.36 -23.49 23.78
N GLY A 399 2.81 -24.09 24.88
CA GLY A 399 3.23 -23.35 26.07
C GLY A 399 4.40 -22.40 25.80
N GLN A 400 5.39 -22.85 25.02
CA GLN A 400 6.53 -22.01 24.61
C GLN A 400 6.08 -20.85 23.70
N ALA A 401 5.16 -21.12 22.77
CA ALA A 401 4.62 -20.10 21.87
C ALA A 401 3.79 -19.05 22.62
N ILE A 402 2.99 -19.44 23.62
CA ILE A 402 2.28 -18.50 24.50
C ILE A 402 3.28 -17.63 25.25
N ALA A 403 4.26 -18.23 25.93
CA ALA A 403 5.25 -17.48 26.70
C ALA A 403 6.08 -16.53 25.83
N TRP A 404 6.35 -16.90 24.58
CA TRP A 404 7.00 -16.03 23.60
C TRP A 404 6.09 -14.85 23.19
N ALA A 405 4.84 -15.12 22.80
CA ALA A 405 3.90 -14.08 22.41
C ALA A 405 3.57 -13.12 23.55
N ASP A 406 3.46 -13.62 24.79
CA ASP A 406 3.20 -12.81 25.99
C ASP A 406 4.36 -11.87 26.32
N ARG A 407 5.62 -12.31 26.17
CA ARG A 407 6.79 -11.45 26.39
C ARG A 407 6.83 -10.30 25.40
N LEU A 408 6.65 -10.61 24.11
CA LEU A 408 6.58 -9.58 23.07
C LEU A 408 5.43 -8.60 23.33
N TYR A 409 4.27 -9.12 23.75
CA TYR A 409 3.14 -8.27 24.12
C TYR A 409 3.48 -7.34 25.31
N GLN A 410 4.15 -7.85 26.34
CA GLN A 410 4.50 -7.03 27.50
C GLN A 410 5.49 -5.91 27.15
N GLU A 411 6.45 -6.16 26.27
CA GLU A 411 7.43 -5.17 25.81
C GLU A 411 6.76 -4.00 25.03
N HIS A 412 5.64 -4.24 24.36
CA HIS A 412 4.96 -3.21 23.55
C HIS A 412 3.76 -2.53 24.23
N PHE A 413 3.12 -3.18 25.20
CA PHE A 413 1.84 -2.72 25.75
C PHE A 413 1.84 -2.38 27.25
N SER A 414 2.83 -2.80 28.05
CA SER A 414 2.79 -2.59 29.53
C SER A 414 3.39 -1.25 29.99
N ASP A 415 4.25 -0.60 29.19
CA ASP A 415 4.98 0.59 29.63
C ASP A 415 4.14 1.89 29.65
N ASN A 416 2.87 1.84 29.22
CA ASN A 416 1.99 3.02 29.18
C ASN A 416 0.92 3.08 30.29
N GLU A 417 0.71 2.02 31.08
CA GLU A 417 -0.26 2.07 32.20
C GLU A 417 0.39 2.38 33.57
N SER A 418 1.70 2.14 33.71
CA SER A 418 2.44 2.35 34.97
C SER A 418 2.55 3.83 35.39
N ASP A 419 2.49 4.76 34.43
CA ASP A 419 2.69 6.20 34.69
C ASP A 419 1.39 7.01 34.80
N LYS A 420 0.20 6.37 34.72
CA LYS A 420 -1.10 7.04 34.91
C LYS A 420 -1.72 6.84 36.29
N VAL A 421 -1.04 6.16 37.20
CA VAL A 421 -1.43 6.10 38.62
C VAL A 421 -0.27 6.63 39.46
N ILE A 422 -0.12 7.95 39.48
CA ILE A 422 0.30 8.81 40.60
C ILE A 422 0.62 10.18 39.99
N LYS A 423 -0.38 11.07 39.96
CA LYS A 423 -0.27 12.47 40.42
C LYS A 423 -1.65 13.13 40.45
#